data_AF-A0A354WZG1-F1
#
_entry.id   AF-A0A354WZG1-F1
#
_cell.length_a   1.000
_cell.length_b   1.000
_cell.length_c   1.000
_cell.angle_alpha   90.00
_cell.angle_beta   90.00
_cell.angle_gamma   90.00
#
_symmetry.space_group_name_H-M   'P 1'
#
loop_
_entity.id
_entity.type
_entity.pdbx_description
1 polymer ?
#
loop_
_entity_poly.entity_id
_entity_poly.type
_entity_poly.pdbx_seq_one_letter_code
_entity_poly.pdbx_strand_id
1 'polypeptide(L)' 'AIDATQLSAIKEKLAGLQTDLSGILTINLTGKDRKDMLKMGDKTLAFVEKALEFANQNPTLVPAYINLEEANKDFALA' A
#
# COMPACT_ATOMS: atom_id res chain seq x y z
N ALA A 1 26.96 -26.39 5.52
CA ALA A 1 25.52 -26.45 5.81
C ALA A 1 25.25 -25.47 6.94
N ILE A 2 24.23 -24.63 6.81
CA ILE A 2 23.86 -23.70 7.89
C ILE A 2 23.25 -24.58 8.99
N ASP A 3 23.92 -24.64 10.14
CA ASP A 3 23.54 -25.51 11.24
C ASP A 3 22.19 -25.09 11.83
N ALA A 4 21.38 -26.03 12.33
CA ALA A 4 20.01 -25.78 12.78
C ALA A 4 19.95 -24.67 13.86
N THR A 5 21.00 -24.58 14.67
CA THR A 5 21.19 -23.55 15.71
C THR A 5 21.40 -22.15 15.11
N GLN A 6 22.12 -22.04 14.00
CA GLN A 6 22.32 -20.75 13.31
C GLN A 6 21.03 -20.26 12.66
N LEU A 7 20.23 -21.18 12.13
CA LEU A 7 18.93 -20.86 11.50
C LEU A 7 17.92 -20.35 12.53
N SER A 8 17.92 -20.90 13.75
CA SER A 8 17.10 -20.40 14.86
C SER A 8 17.56 -19.02 15.33
N ALA A 9 18.87 -18.79 15.47
CA ALA A 9 19.41 -17.50 15.87
C ALA A 9 19.14 -16.39 14.83
N ILE A 10 19.16 -16.72 13.54
CA ILE A 10 18.81 -15.79 12.47
C ILE A 10 17.32 -15.43 12.53
N LYS A 11 16.43 -16.41 12.79
CA LYS A 11 14.98 -16.17 12.94
C LYS A 11 14.65 -15.29 14.15
N GLU A 12 15.31 -15.51 15.29
CA GLU A 12 15.15 -14.63 16.46
C GLU A 12 15.58 -13.19 16.15
N LYS A 13 16.72 -13.00 15.49
CA LYS A 13 17.17 -11.66 15.08
C LYS A 13 16.21 -11.01 14.09
N LEU A 14 15.65 -11.78 13.16
CA LEU A 14 14.62 -11.31 12.23
C LEU A 14 13.31 -10.93 12.94
N ALA A 15 12.90 -11.68 13.97
CA ALA A 15 11.73 -11.36 14.78
C ALA A 15 11.93 -10.10 15.63
N GLY A 16 13.13 -9.93 16.19
CA GLY A 16 13.53 -8.70 16.88
C GLY A 16 13.52 -7.49 15.94
N LEU A 17 14.15 -7.62 14.77
CA LEU A 17 14.11 -6.59 13.74
C LEU A 17 12.69 -6.28 13.27
N GLN A 18 11.81 -7.29 13.10
CA GLN A 18 10.40 -7.05 12.78
C GLN A 18 9.67 -6.31 13.89
N THR A 19 9.97 -6.57 15.16
CA THR A 19 9.35 -5.88 16.31
C THR A 19 9.81 -4.42 16.41
N ASP A 20 11.11 -4.18 16.24
CA ASP A 20 11.68 -2.84 16.28
C ASP A 20 11.25 -2.01 15.07
N LEU A 21 11.18 -2.65 13.89
CA LEU A 21 10.81 -1.99 12.66
C LEU A 21 9.29 -1.93 12.44
N SER A 22 8.45 -2.67 13.15
CA SER A 22 6.99 -2.58 12.95
C SER A 22 6.43 -1.22 13.35
N GLY A 23 7.09 -0.45 14.21
CA GLY A 23 6.74 0.96 14.45
C GLY A 23 7.04 1.91 13.28
N ILE A 24 7.99 1.56 12.40
CA ILE A 24 8.49 2.39 11.30
C ILE A 24 8.02 1.88 9.93
N LEU A 25 7.83 0.58 9.77
CA LEU A 25 7.33 -0.06 8.54
C LEU A 25 5.81 -0.05 8.46
N THR A 26 5.11 0.16 9.58
CA THR A 26 3.66 0.42 9.62
C THR A 26 3.35 1.91 9.51
N ILE A 27 4.27 2.72 8.98
CA ILE A 27 3.94 4.09 8.57
C ILE A 27 3.18 3.98 7.25
N ASN A 28 1.90 3.59 7.35
CA ASN A 28 0.91 4.23 6.50
C ASN A 28 1.11 5.74 6.71
N LEU A 29 1.22 6.52 5.63
CA LEU A 29 1.29 7.98 5.71
C LEU A 29 0.34 8.47 6.81
N THR A 30 0.88 9.18 7.81
CA THR A 30 0.01 9.66 8.88
C THR A 30 -1.03 10.60 8.27
N GLY A 31 -2.18 10.78 8.93
CA GLY A 31 -3.24 11.66 8.39
C GLY A 31 -2.79 13.12 8.15
N LYS A 32 -1.66 13.52 8.73
CA LYS A 32 -0.98 14.80 8.46
C LYS A 32 -0.08 14.70 7.22
N ASP A 33 0.74 13.65 7.10
CA ASP A 33 1.58 13.43 5.92
C ASP A 33 0.77 13.26 4.62
N ARG A 34 -0.44 12.67 4.68
CA ARG A 34 -1.36 12.60 3.52
C ARG A 34 -1.91 13.97 3.10
N LYS A 35 -2.02 14.92 4.02
CA LYS A 35 -2.52 16.27 3.74
C LYS A 35 -1.45 17.17 3.12
N ASP A 36 -0.19 16.99 3.55
CA ASP A 36 0.96 17.74 3.03
C ASP A 36 1.51 17.15 1.72
N MET A 37 1.03 15.99 1.30
CA MET A 37 1.40 15.39 0.02
C MET A 37 0.86 16.18 -1.17
N LEU A 38 1.63 16.20 -2.26
CA LEU A 38 1.20 16.80 -3.51
C LEU A 38 -0.09 16.12 -3.99
N LYS A 39 -1.19 16.87 -4.00
CA LYS A 39 -2.50 16.38 -4.46
C LYS A 39 -2.51 16.19 -5.97
N MET A 40 -3.39 15.30 -6.46
CA MET A 40 -3.65 15.20 -7.89
C MET A 40 -4.11 16.57 -8.41
N GLY A 41 -3.53 17.02 -9.52
CA GLY A 41 -4.02 18.21 -10.22
C GLY A 41 -5.39 17.93 -10.85
N ASP A 42 -6.19 18.98 -11.09
CA ASP A 42 -7.55 18.87 -11.67
C ASP A 42 -7.62 17.95 -12.91
N LYS A 43 -6.62 18.06 -13.80
CA LYS A 43 -6.58 17.27 -15.05
C LYS A 43 -6.32 15.78 -14.80
N THR A 44 -5.55 15.44 -13.77
CA THR A 44 -5.27 14.06 -13.41
C THR A 44 -6.43 13.44 -12.62
N LEU A 45 -7.16 14.24 -11.86
CA LEU A 45 -8.29 13.79 -11.05
C LEU A 45 -9.44 13.31 -11.95
N ALA A 46 -9.82 14.09 -12.96
CA ALA A 46 -10.86 13.70 -13.92
C ALA A 46 -10.51 12.44 -14.74
N PHE A 47 -9.23 12.23 -15.04
CA PHE A 47 -8.76 11.01 -15.71
C PHE A 47 -8.91 9.77 -14.83
N VAL A 48 -8.49 9.89 -13.56
CA VAL A 48 -8.53 8.79 -12.59
C VAL A 48 -9.97 8.46 -12.19
N GLU A 49 -10.83 9.46 -12.03
CA GLU A 49 -12.27 9.29 -11.81
C GLU A 49 -12.89 8.43 -12.91
N LYS A 50 -12.68 8.80 -14.18
CA LYS A 50 -13.20 8.03 -15.32
C LYS A 50 -12.59 6.63 -15.40
N ALA A 51 -11.30 6.49 -15.14
CA ALA A 51 -10.64 5.19 -15.13
C ALA A 51 -11.21 4.26 -14.05
N LEU A 52 -11.48 4.76 -12.84
CA LEU A 52 -12.14 4.00 -11.77
C LEU A 52 -13.59 3.69 -12.10
N GLU A 53 -14.31 4.61 -12.73
CA GLU A 53 -15.68 4.38 -13.20
C GLU A 53 -15.75 3.22 -14.22
N PHE A 54 -14.86 3.21 -15.21
CA PHE A 54 -14.76 2.12 -16.18
C PHE A 54 -14.30 0.79 -15.55
N ALA A 55 -13.40 0.86 -14.57
CA ALA A 55 -12.91 -0.32 -13.85
C ALA A 55 -14.00 -0.95 -12.97
N ASN A 56 -14.85 -0.14 -12.34
CA ASN A 56 -16.02 -0.60 -11.58
C ASN A 56 -17.10 -1.18 -12.51
N GLN A 57 -17.30 -0.60 -13.70
CA GLN A 57 -18.27 -1.11 -14.68
C GLN A 57 -17.79 -2.40 -15.35
N ASN A 58 -16.49 -2.57 -15.56
CA ASN A 58 -15.90 -3.72 -16.25
C ASN A 58 -14.80 -4.39 -15.42
N PRO A 59 -15.15 -5.05 -14.30
CA PRO A 59 -14.18 -5.68 -13.41
C PRO A 59 -13.40 -6.82 -14.08
N THR A 60 -13.90 -7.37 -15.20
CA THR A 60 -13.23 -8.42 -15.98
C THR A 60 -12.02 -7.90 -16.77
N LEU A 61 -11.95 -6.60 -17.05
CA LEU A 61 -10.83 -5.95 -17.72
C LEU A 61 -9.77 -5.46 -16.72
N VAL A 62 -10.08 -5.51 -15.42
CA VAL A 62 -9.18 -5.07 -14.36
C VAL A 62 -8.17 -6.18 -14.08
N PRO A 63 -6.86 -5.88 -14.14
CA PRO A 63 -5.84 -6.85 -13.79
C PRO A 63 -6.03 -7.38 -12.36
N ALA A 64 -5.85 -8.69 -12.18
CA ALA A 64 -6.13 -9.38 -10.91
C ALA A 64 -5.28 -8.91 -9.71
N TYR A 65 -4.21 -8.14 -9.96
CA TYR A 65 -3.38 -7.55 -8.91
C TYR A 65 -3.90 -6.19 -8.40
N ILE A 66 -4.92 -5.60 -9.04
CA ILE A 66 -5.49 -4.32 -8.62
C ILE A 66 -6.65 -4.58 -7.65
N ASN A 67 -6.55 -4.03 -6.45
CA ASN A 67 -7.67 -3.98 -5.52
C ASN A 67 -8.49 -2.70 -5.76
N LEU A 68 -9.63 -2.84 -6.44
CA LEU A 68 -10.54 -1.72 -6.71
C LEU A 68 -11.08 -1.08 -5.44
N GLU A 69 -11.30 -1.86 -4.39
CA GLU A 69 -11.87 -1.35 -3.14
C GLU A 69 -10.89 -0.38 -2.45
N GLU A 70 -9.61 -0.73 -2.42
CA GLU A 70 -8.55 0.15 -1.90
C GLU A 70 -8.33 1.36 -2.82
N ALA A 71 -8.36 1.19 -4.14
CA ALA A 71 -8.23 2.30 -5.08
C ALA A 71 -9.35 3.34 -4.94
N ASN A 72 -10.58 2.91 -4.67
CA ASN A 72 -11.70 3.83 -4.39
C ASN A 72 -11.53 4.56 -3.05
N LYS A 73 -10.99 3.89 -2.02
CA LYS A 73 -10.67 4.54 -0.73
C LYS A 73 -9.59 5.61 -0.89
N ASP A 74 -8.55 5.32 -1.67
CA ASP A 74 -7.49 6.28 -1.95
C ASP A 74 -8.01 7.49 -2.75
N PHE A 75 -8.90 7.26 -3.72
CA PHE A 75 -9.53 8.35 -4.48
C PHE A 75 -10.44 9.23 -3.62
N ALA A 76 -11.16 8.67 -2.65
CA ALA A 76 -11.98 9.45 -1.71
C ALA A 76 -11.15 10.34 -0.76
N LEU A 77 -9.86 10.05 -0.61
CA LEU A 77 -8.90 10.80 0.22
C LEU A 77 -8.04 11.79 -0.59
N ALA A 78 -8.20 11.81 -1.92
CA ALA A 78 -7.49 12.69 -2.85
C ALA A 78 -7.78 14.16 -2.57
#